data_AF-A0A948KJ75-F1
#
_entry.id   AF-A0A948KJ75-F1
#
_cell.length_a   1.000
_cell.length_b   1.000
_cell.length_c   1.000
_cell.angle_alpha   90.00
_cell.angle_beta   90.00
_cell.angle_gamma   90.00
#
_symmetry.space_group_name_H-M   'P 1'
#
loop_
_entity.id
_entity.type
_entity.pdbx_description
1 polymer ?
#
loop_
_entity_poly.entity_id
_entity_poly.type
_entity_poly.pdbx_seq_one_letter_code
_entity_poly.pdbx_strand_id
1 'polypeptide(L)'
;MSEITDKSQENRKENHKSNGDFAPGNCANPAGRPKKGDAWRDIYNEVLDSHEIELLLKDRKGNEKEIYLRAEGGKTFRYAIVIGLVKAAMGGDVRAAQELADRTGGKPKQTVELEGNAVSVRVTTGQGADAQQIKNDLDEMR
;
A
#
# COMPACT_ATOMS: atom_id res chain seq x y z
N MET A 1 -30.18 -34.98 -1.86
CA MET A 1 -28.76 -35.33 -1.77
C MET A 1 -28.12 -34.70 -3.00
N SER A 2 -27.32 -33.63 -2.96
CA SER A 2 -26.42 -33.14 -1.92
C SER A 2 -26.15 -31.65 -2.14
N GLU A 3 -25.91 -30.96 -1.03
CA GLU A 3 -25.68 -29.52 -0.88
C GLU A 3 -24.40 -29.04 -1.58
N ILE A 4 -24.47 -27.88 -2.24
CA ILE A 4 -23.29 -27.13 -2.69
C ILE A 4 -22.83 -26.31 -1.48
N THR A 5 -21.84 -26.83 -0.76
CA THR A 5 -21.21 -26.13 0.35
C THR A 5 -20.05 -25.26 -0.13
N ASP A 6 -20.22 -23.97 0.12
CA ASP A 6 -19.25 -22.88 -0.02
C ASP A 6 -18.02 -23.14 0.86
N LYS A 7 -16.86 -23.44 0.25
CA LYS A 7 -15.59 -23.71 0.96
C LYS A 7 -14.72 -22.46 1.14
N SER A 8 -15.33 -21.28 1.26
CA SER A 8 -14.61 -19.99 1.34
C SER A 8 -14.15 -19.55 2.75
N GLN A 9 -14.14 -20.42 3.78
CA GLN A 9 -13.93 -19.96 5.17
C GLN A 9 -12.86 -20.69 6.01
N GLU A 10 -12.15 -21.71 5.51
CA GLU A 10 -11.15 -22.44 6.32
C GLU A 10 -9.74 -22.25 5.75
N ASN A 11 -9.06 -21.18 6.17
CA ASN A 11 -7.60 -21.11 6.36
C ASN A 11 -7.18 -19.76 6.97
N ARG A 12 -7.90 -19.31 8.01
CA ARG A 12 -7.49 -18.20 8.88
C ARG A 12 -6.68 -18.74 10.07
N LYS A 13 -5.47 -19.26 9.87
CA LYS A 13 -4.52 -19.43 10.99
C LYS A 13 -3.07 -19.25 10.55
N GLU A 14 -2.40 -18.38 11.31
CA GLU A 14 -0.98 -18.40 11.67
C GLU A 14 0.05 -17.90 10.64
N ASN A 15 0.50 -16.65 10.83
CA ASN A 15 1.90 -16.37 11.20
C ASN A 15 2.18 -14.86 11.29
N HIS A 16 1.74 -14.23 12.39
CA HIS A 16 2.27 -12.94 12.82
C HIS A 16 3.38 -13.15 13.85
N LYS A 17 4.58 -13.47 13.38
CA LYS A 17 5.83 -13.22 14.13
C LYS A 17 6.97 -13.01 13.15
N SER A 18 7.28 -11.76 12.84
CA SER A 18 8.64 -11.39 12.42
C SER A 18 9.04 -10.13 13.15
N ASN A 19 9.63 -10.32 14.33
CA ASN A 19 10.68 -9.44 14.81
C ASN A 19 11.88 -9.71 13.91
N GLY A 20 12.43 -8.69 13.25
CA GLY A 20 13.70 -8.78 12.55
C GLY A 20 13.60 -8.56 11.05
N ASP A 21 14.34 -7.53 10.62
CA ASP A 21 14.88 -7.21 9.30
C ASP A 21 14.51 -8.16 8.16
N PHE A 22 13.99 -7.57 7.07
CA PHE A 22 13.80 -8.24 5.79
C PHE A 22 15.12 -8.87 5.32
N ALA A 23 15.30 -10.16 5.54
CA ALA A 23 16.46 -10.89 5.03
C ALA A 23 16.51 -10.74 3.51
N PRO A 24 17.70 -10.54 2.90
CA PRO A 24 17.82 -10.51 1.46
C PRO A 24 17.27 -11.81 0.86
N GLY A 25 16.20 -11.70 0.05
CA GLY A 25 15.46 -12.84 -0.51
C GLY A 25 14.08 -13.09 0.13
N ASN A 26 13.81 -12.55 1.32
CA ASN A 26 12.47 -12.58 1.92
C ASN A 26 11.65 -11.38 1.42
N CYS A 27 10.82 -11.61 0.41
CA CYS A 27 9.80 -10.63 0.02
C CYS A 27 8.77 -10.50 1.14
N ALA A 28 8.61 -9.28 1.66
CA ALA A 28 7.54 -8.87 2.58
C ALA A 28 6.13 -9.20 2.07
N ASN A 29 5.99 -9.47 0.78
CA ASN A 29 4.76 -9.90 0.12
C ASN A 29 4.89 -11.37 -0.34
N PRO A 30 4.57 -12.34 0.53
CA PRO A 30 4.64 -13.77 0.19
C PRO A 30 3.66 -14.18 -0.93
N ALA A 31 2.60 -13.41 -1.16
CA ALA A 31 1.66 -13.63 -2.27
C ALA A 31 2.21 -13.12 -3.62
N GLY A 32 3.33 -12.41 -3.61
CA GLY A 32 3.92 -11.82 -4.81
C GLY A 32 3.10 -10.68 -5.40
N ARG A 33 3.61 -10.09 -6.49
CA ARG A 33 2.85 -9.09 -7.25
C ARG A 33 1.62 -9.76 -7.86
N PRO A 34 0.43 -9.15 -7.81
CA PRO A 34 -0.72 -9.63 -8.57
C PRO A 34 -0.38 -9.84 -10.04
N LYS A 35 -0.97 -10.87 -10.65
CA LYS A 35 -0.80 -11.13 -12.07
C LYS A 35 -1.36 -9.95 -12.89
N LYS A 36 -0.85 -9.78 -14.11
CA LYS A 36 -1.36 -8.76 -15.04
C LYS A 36 -2.85 -8.99 -15.29
N GLY A 37 -3.64 -7.93 -15.21
CA GLY A 37 -5.12 -7.97 -15.30
C GLY A 37 -5.81 -7.96 -13.94
N ASP A 38 -5.19 -8.56 -12.92
CA ASP A 38 -5.76 -8.61 -11.56
C ASP A 38 -5.30 -7.42 -10.70
N ALA A 39 -4.27 -6.70 -11.14
CA ALA A 39 -3.79 -5.54 -10.43
C ALA A 39 -4.80 -4.39 -10.57
N TRP A 40 -5.07 -3.68 -9.47
CA TRP A 40 -5.91 -2.48 -9.45
C TRP A 40 -5.61 -1.48 -10.57
N ARG A 41 -4.33 -1.31 -10.90
CA ARG A 41 -3.89 -0.44 -11.99
C ARG A 41 -4.44 -0.89 -13.35
N ASP A 42 -4.44 -2.19 -13.60
CA ASP A 42 -4.86 -2.76 -14.88
C ASP A 42 -6.37 -2.58 -15.04
N ILE A 43 -7.14 -2.95 -14.00
CA ILE A 43 -8.59 -2.73 -13.93
C ILE A 43 -8.93 -1.26 -14.11
N TYR A 44 -8.21 -0.37 -13.43
CA TYR A 44 -8.46 1.07 -13.52
C TYR A 44 -8.23 1.61 -14.93
N ASN A 45 -7.15 1.19 -15.59
CA ASN A 45 -6.89 1.58 -16.98
C ASN A 45 -7.97 1.05 -17.92
N GLU A 46 -8.38 -0.21 -17.76
CA GLU A 46 -9.45 -0.80 -18.56
C GLU A 46 -10.75 0.01 -18.43
N VAL A 47 -11.17 0.30 -17.21
CA VAL A 47 -12.37 1.11 -16.95
C VAL A 47 -12.23 2.52 -17.52
N LEU A 48 -11.08 3.16 -17.35
CA LEU A 48 -10.86 4.53 -17.85
C LEU A 48 -10.77 4.63 -19.37
N ASP A 49 -10.26 3.59 -20.03
CA ASP A 49 -10.10 3.56 -21.48
C ASP A 49 -11.36 3.00 -22.19
N SER A 50 -12.33 2.53 -21.41
CA SER A 50 -13.66 2.14 -21.88
C SER A 50 -14.49 3.35 -22.31
N HIS A 51 -15.44 3.09 -23.20
CA HIS A 51 -16.42 4.08 -23.69
C HIS A 51 -17.79 3.90 -23.02
N GLU A 52 -18.09 2.68 -22.59
CA GLU A 52 -19.34 2.28 -21.96
C GLU A 52 -19.01 1.42 -20.74
N ILE A 53 -19.72 1.64 -19.63
CA ILE A 53 -19.59 0.85 -18.42
C ILE A 53 -21.00 0.51 -17.93
N GLU A 54 -21.21 -0.77 -17.67
CA GLU A 54 -22.41 -1.29 -17.01
C GLU A 54 -22.02 -1.81 -15.63
N LEU A 55 -22.64 -1.28 -14.58
CA LEU A 55 -22.38 -1.69 -13.20
C LEU A 55 -23.65 -2.27 -12.60
N LEU A 56 -23.55 -3.49 -12.07
CA LEU A 56 -24.58 -4.10 -11.25
C LEU A 56 -24.08 -4.13 -9.81
N LEU A 57 -24.63 -3.25 -8.96
CA LEU A 57 -24.27 -3.16 -7.55
C LEU A 57 -25.28 -3.92 -6.71
N LYS A 58 -24.80 -4.84 -5.88
CA LYS A 58 -25.59 -5.47 -4.82
C LYS A 58 -25.23 -4.84 -3.49
N ASP A 59 -26.21 -4.25 -2.80
CA ASP A 59 -26.04 -3.83 -1.42
C ASP A 59 -26.02 -5.05 -0.48
N ARG A 60 -25.53 -4.89 0.75
CA ARG A 60 -25.57 -5.91 1.81
C ARG A 60 -26.98 -6.42 2.10
N LYS A 61 -28.00 -5.63 1.77
CA LYS A 61 -29.42 -5.98 1.91
C LYS A 61 -29.98 -6.78 0.72
N GLY A 62 -29.16 -7.08 -0.30
CA GLY A 62 -29.57 -7.79 -1.51
C GLY A 62 -30.27 -6.92 -2.56
N ASN A 63 -30.33 -5.60 -2.34
CA ASN A 63 -30.88 -4.68 -3.33
C ASN A 63 -29.90 -4.53 -4.50
N GLU A 64 -30.42 -4.73 -5.71
CA GLU A 64 -29.67 -4.56 -6.95
C GLU A 64 -29.91 -3.17 -7.54
N LYS A 65 -28.82 -2.52 -7.95
CA LYS A 65 -28.86 -1.26 -8.69
C LYS A 65 -28.01 -1.38 -9.93
N GLU A 66 -28.64 -1.22 -11.08
CA GLU A 66 -27.97 -1.12 -12.37
C GLU A 66 -27.64 0.35 -12.68
N ILE A 67 -26.40 0.59 -13.10
CA ILE A 67 -25.92 1.91 -13.52
C ILE A 67 -25.28 1.75 -14.89
N TYR A 68 -25.76 2.53 -15.85
CA TYR A 68 -25.22 2.59 -17.20
C TYR A 68 -24.56 3.94 -17.40
N LEU A 69 -23.28 3.92 -17.77
CA LEU A 69 -22.50 5.11 -18.08
C LEU A 69 -21.99 5.00 -19.52
N ARG A 70 -22.13 6.09 -20.27
CA ARG A 70 -21.61 6.20 -21.63
C ARG A 70 -20.84 7.50 -21.79
N ALA A 71 -19.62 7.41 -22.28
CA ALA A 71 -18.84 8.56 -22.68
C ALA A 71 -19.27 9.01 -24.08
N GLU A 72 -19.59 10.30 -24.23
CA GLU A 72 -20.08 10.86 -25.50
C GLU A 72 -18.94 11.11 -26.50
N GLY A 73 -19.27 11.05 -27.79
CA GLY A 73 -18.39 11.52 -28.87
C GLY A 73 -17.16 10.65 -29.13
N GLY A 74 -17.22 9.35 -28.82
CA GLY A 74 -16.09 8.42 -29.03
C GLY A 74 -14.88 8.74 -28.15
N LYS A 75 -15.11 9.42 -27.03
CA LYS A 75 -14.09 9.67 -26.00
C LYS A 75 -14.19 8.62 -24.91
N THR A 76 -13.10 8.41 -24.19
CA THR A 76 -13.06 7.48 -23.06
C THR A 76 -13.40 8.19 -21.76
N PHE A 77 -13.72 7.46 -20.70
CA PHE A 77 -13.96 8.05 -19.38
C PHE A 77 -12.75 8.84 -18.84
N ARG A 78 -11.52 8.44 -19.22
CA ARG A 78 -10.29 9.20 -18.94
C ARG A 78 -10.42 10.65 -19.41
N TYR A 79 -10.94 10.85 -20.62
CA TYR A 79 -11.15 12.18 -21.18
C TYR A 79 -12.16 12.98 -20.37
N ALA A 80 -13.28 12.37 -19.98
CA ALA A 80 -14.31 13.01 -19.17
C ALA A 80 -13.76 13.49 -17.81
N ILE A 81 -12.92 12.68 -17.14
CA ILE A 81 -12.28 13.05 -15.87
C ILE A 81 -11.35 14.25 -16.06
N VAL A 82 -10.55 14.26 -17.13
CA VAL A 82 -9.65 15.39 -17.43
C VAL A 82 -10.45 16.68 -17.65
N ILE A 83 -11.54 16.63 -18.42
CA ILE A 83 -12.42 17.79 -18.62
C ILE A 83 -13.04 18.26 -17.30
N GLY A 84 -13.46 17.33 -16.44
CA GLY A 84 -13.96 17.63 -15.11
C GLY A 84 -12.93 18.36 -14.25
N LEU A 85 -11.68 17.89 -14.25
CA LEU A 85 -10.58 18.54 -13.54
C LEU A 85 -10.28 19.93 -14.10
N VAL A 86 -10.26 20.10 -15.43
CA VAL A 86 -10.05 21.41 -16.06
C VAL A 86 -11.15 22.38 -15.65
N LYS A 87 -12.41 21.95 -15.70
CA LYS A 87 -13.56 22.78 -15.29
C LYS A 87 -13.48 23.17 -13.81
N ALA A 88 -13.10 22.23 -12.94
CA ALA A 88 -12.90 22.52 -11.51
C ALA A 88 -11.76 23.50 -11.27
N ALA A 89 -10.62 23.32 -11.94
CA ALA A 89 -9.47 24.22 -11.86
C ALA A 89 -9.81 25.64 -12.36
N MET A 90 -10.54 25.76 -13.48
CA MET A 90 -11.06 27.03 -13.98
C MET A 90 -12.04 27.69 -12.99
N GLY A 91 -12.74 26.89 -12.19
CA GLY A 91 -13.59 27.35 -11.09
C GLY A 91 -12.83 27.75 -9.83
N GLY A 92 -11.49 27.69 -9.83
CA GLY A 92 -10.65 28.06 -8.69
C GLY A 92 -10.33 26.92 -7.73
N ASP A 93 -10.64 25.66 -8.08
CA ASP A 93 -10.21 24.51 -7.28
C ASP A 93 -8.69 24.31 -7.42
N VAL A 94 -7.96 24.73 -6.39
CA VAL A 94 -6.51 24.63 -6.30
C VAL A 94 -6.03 23.17 -6.36
N ARG A 95 -6.80 22.21 -5.84
CA ARG A 95 -6.41 20.78 -5.87
C ARG A 95 -6.49 20.24 -7.28
N ALA A 96 -7.54 20.59 -8.02
CA ALA A 96 -7.67 20.20 -9.42
C ALA A 96 -6.57 20.82 -10.29
N ALA A 97 -6.24 22.09 -10.04
CA ALA A 97 -5.13 22.77 -10.72
C ALA A 97 -3.78 22.11 -10.43
N GLN A 98 -3.53 21.76 -9.16
CA GLN A 98 -2.30 21.06 -8.76
C GLN A 98 -2.21 19.67 -9.41
N GLU A 99 -3.28 18.89 -9.43
CA GLU A 99 -3.26 17.57 -10.09
C GLU A 99 -2.96 17.70 -11.59
N LEU A 100 -3.56 18.69 -12.28
CA LEU A 100 -3.24 18.97 -13.68
C LEU A 100 -1.78 19.38 -13.87
N ALA A 101 -1.25 20.23 -12.99
CA ALA A 101 0.15 20.65 -13.03
C ALA A 101 1.11 19.48 -12.79
N ASP A 102 0.85 18.65 -11.77
CA ASP A 102 1.65 17.47 -11.44
C ASP A 102 1.66 16.44 -12.59
N ARG A 103 0.55 16.30 -13.31
CA ARG A 103 0.42 15.36 -14.44
C ARG A 103 1.07 15.86 -15.73
N THR A 104 1.12 17.17 -15.95
CA THR A 104 1.65 17.77 -17.18
C THR A 104 3.11 18.20 -17.04
N GLY A 105 3.48 18.80 -15.91
CA GLY A 105 4.84 19.24 -15.59
C GLY A 105 5.68 18.23 -14.81
N GLY A 106 5.06 17.16 -14.28
CA GLY A 106 5.72 16.19 -13.41
C GLY A 106 5.81 16.67 -11.96
N LYS A 107 6.07 15.74 -11.02
CA LYS A 107 6.25 16.09 -9.60
C LYS A 107 7.68 16.56 -9.33
N PRO A 108 7.88 17.57 -8.48
CA PRO A 108 9.21 17.97 -8.03
C PRO A 108 9.95 16.78 -7.44
N LYS A 109 11.26 16.66 -7.73
CA LYS A 109 12.10 15.61 -7.17
C LYS A 109 12.17 15.79 -5.64
N GLN A 110 11.50 14.92 -4.90
CA GLN A 110 11.56 14.92 -3.44
C GLN A 110 12.98 14.51 -3.02
N THR A 111 13.69 15.41 -2.35
CA THR A 111 15.00 15.13 -1.75
C THR A 111 14.77 14.96 -0.25
N VAL A 112 15.18 13.81 0.30
CA VAL A 112 15.13 13.55 1.75
C VAL A 112 16.57 13.52 2.23
N GLU A 113 16.93 14.49 3.06
CA GLU A 113 18.19 14.46 3.81
C GLU A 113 17.97 13.63 5.07
N LEU A 114 18.62 12.47 5.15
CA LEU A 114 18.59 11.60 6.32
C LEU A 114 19.78 11.94 7.21
N GLU A 115 19.56 12.76 8.24
CA GLU A 115 20.53 12.90 9.32
C GLU A 115 20.42 11.69 10.25
N GLY A 116 21.32 10.72 10.08
CA GLY A 116 21.43 9.56 10.94
C GLY A 116 22.02 9.94 12.29
N ASN A 117 21.17 10.17 13.30
CA ASN A 117 21.62 10.22 14.69
C ASN A 117 21.96 8.79 15.14
N ALA A 118 23.25 8.49 15.26
CA ALA A 118 23.72 7.19 15.75
C ALA A 118 23.31 7.01 17.23
N VAL A 119 22.20 6.31 17.46
CA VAL A 119 21.81 5.89 18.81
C VAL A 119 22.66 4.67 19.19
N SER A 120 23.70 4.90 20.00
CA SER A 120 24.47 3.81 20.61
C SER A 120 23.64 3.16 21.71
N VAL A 121 23.05 1.99 21.44
CA VAL A 121 22.41 1.16 22.46
C VAL A 121 23.48 0.33 23.15
N ARG A 122 23.80 0.66 24.40
CA ARG A 122 24.71 -0.15 25.24
C ARG A 122 23.90 -1.30 25.84
N VAL A 123 24.00 -2.49 25.25
CA VAL A 123 23.40 -3.71 25.81
C VAL A 123 24.27 -4.21 26.95
N THR A 124 23.85 -3.97 28.20
CA THR A 124 24.39 -4.69 29.36
C THR A 124 23.60 -5.98 29.52
N THR A 125 24.12 -7.09 29.01
CA THR A 125 23.60 -8.42 29.35
C THR A 125 23.88 -8.65 30.84
N GLY A 126 22.85 -8.48 31.66
CA GLY A 126 22.90 -8.82 33.07
C GLY A 126 22.88 -10.33 33.24
N GLN A 127 24.06 -10.94 33.36
CA GLN A 127 24.25 -12.18 34.11
C GLN A 127 25.58 -12.11 34.87
N GLY A 128 25.46 -11.71 36.15
CA GLY A 128 26.28 -12.12 37.28
C GLY A 128 27.80 -12.14 37.13
N ALA A 129 28.45 -11.04 37.50
CA ALA A 129 29.72 -11.06 38.22
C ALA A 129 29.88 -9.71 38.94
N ASP A 130 29.87 -9.73 40.28
CA ASP A 130 30.07 -8.54 41.11
C ASP A 130 31.41 -7.89 40.75
N ALA A 131 31.37 -6.60 40.37
CA ALA A 131 32.56 -5.82 40.01
C ALA A 131 33.61 -5.73 41.15
N GLN A 132 33.23 -6.09 42.37
CA GLN A 132 34.14 -6.20 43.53
C GLN A 132 34.93 -7.51 43.52
N GLN A 133 34.38 -8.60 42.98
CA GLN A 133 35.10 -9.88 42.88
C GLN A 133 36.26 -9.79 41.88
N ILE A 134 36.03 -9.13 40.74
CA ILE A 134 37.06 -8.95 39.69
C ILE A 134 38.24 -8.10 40.20
N LYS A 135 38.00 -7.14 41.10
CA LYS A 135 39.06 -6.33 41.72
C LYS A 135 39.88 -7.13 42.73
N ASN A 136 39.22 -7.93 43.55
CA ASN A 136 39.90 -8.75 44.56
C ASN A 136 40.76 -9.85 43.92
N ASP A 137 40.26 -10.51 42.87
CA ASP A 137 41.00 -11.57 42.16
C ASP A 137 42.24 -11.01 41.43
N LEU A 138 42.25 -9.72 41.05
CA LEU A 138 43.38 -9.08 40.38
C LEU A 138 44.50 -8.66 41.36
N ASP A 139 44.14 -8.35 42.60
CA ASP A 139 45.09 -7.99 43.67
C ASP A 139 45.74 -9.21 44.32
N GLU A 140 45.11 -10.40 44.27
CA GLU A 140 45.72 -11.67 44.72
C GLU A 140 46.68 -12.29 43.68
N MET A 141 46.75 -11.76 42.46
CA MET A 141 47.68 -12.20 41.40
C MET A 141 48.97 -11.37 41.30
N ARG A 142 49.25 -10.47 42.26
CA ARG A 142 50.49 -9.69 42.38
C ARG A 142 51.30 -10.06 43.61
#